data_AF-A0A074XY27-F1
#
_entry.id   AF-A0A074XY27-F1
#
_cell.length_a   1.000
_cell.length_b   1.000
_cell.length_c   1.000
_cell.angle_alpha   90.00
_cell.angle_beta   90.00
_cell.angle_gamma   90.00
#
_symmetry.space_group_name_H-M   'P 1'
#
loop_
_entity.id
_entity.type
_entity.pdbx_description
1 polymer ?
#
loop_
_entity_poly.entity_id
_entity_poly.type
_entity_poly.pdbx_seq_one_letter_code
_entity_poly.pdbx_strand_id
1 'polypeptide(L)'
;MISAVAASEGLIVFYMTDGTYIVTDTVQILSVAKAVGECCSQILASGDKFKDMKNSHVVVRVDSDGGETGTVEIQDLLFTVRGATAGAVLVEWNMHSSSPGAAAMWDIHFRVGGAVGSELQKGDCPTAS
;
A
#
# COMPACT_ATOMS: atom_id res chain seq x y z
N MET A 1 12.68 8.63 2.48
CA MET A 1 13.09 8.09 3.79
C MET A 1 11.81 7.81 4.56
N ILE A 2 11.71 6.66 5.23
CA ILE A 2 10.59 6.39 6.14
C ILE A 2 11.06 6.74 7.55
N SER A 3 10.31 7.61 8.22
CA SER A 3 10.52 7.93 9.62
C SER A 3 9.39 7.34 10.45
N ALA A 4 9.71 6.80 11.63
CA ALA A 4 8.72 6.29 12.57
C ALA A 4 8.90 6.99 13.91
N VAL A 5 7.80 7.42 14.52
CA VAL A 5 7.81 7.94 15.90
C VAL A 5 6.75 7.24 16.73
N ALA A 6 7.10 6.90 17.97
CA ALA A 6 6.12 6.46 18.94
C ALA A 6 5.39 7.69 19.51
N ALA A 7 4.08 7.62 19.56
CA ALA A 7 3.18 8.62 20.14
C ALA A 7 2.55 8.06 21.43
N SER A 8 1.57 8.78 21.98
CA SER A 8 0.83 8.32 23.17
C SER A 8 0.08 7.02 22.90
N GLU A 9 -0.17 6.24 23.95
CA GLU A 9 -1.06 5.05 23.91
C GLU A 9 -0.60 3.94 22.96
N GLY A 10 0.72 3.85 22.70
CA GLY A 10 1.28 2.81 21.83
C GLY A 10 1.08 3.08 20.33
N LEU A 11 0.57 4.25 19.96
CA LEU A 11 0.43 4.65 18.57
C LEU A 11 1.80 4.84 17.92
N ILE A 12 1.97 4.27 16.72
CA ILE A 12 3.14 4.51 15.88
C ILE A 12 2.72 5.35 14.69
N VAL A 13 3.44 6.45 14.45
CA VAL A 13 3.24 7.30 13.28
C VAL A 13 4.38 7.08 12.30
N PHE A 14 4.05 6.62 11.09
CA PHE A 14 4.94 6.50 9.95
C PHE A 14 4.78 7.72 9.05
N TYR A 15 5.89 8.40 8.79
CA TYR A 15 5.97 9.47 7.80
C TYR A 15 6.82 9.01 6.62
N MET A 16 6.23 9.03 5.44
CA MET A 16 6.87 8.66 4.19
C MET A 16 7.15 9.95 3.42
N THR A 17 8.43 10.31 3.27
CA THR A 17 8.78 11.44 2.39
C THR A 17 8.44 11.09 0.95
N ASP A 18 8.29 12.11 0.10
CA ASP A 18 8.05 11.92 -1.33
C ASP A 18 9.06 10.93 -1.93
N GLY A 19 8.55 10.10 -2.84
CA GLY A 19 9.32 9.09 -3.52
C GLY A 19 8.56 7.79 -3.80
N THR A 20 9.29 6.83 -4.34
CA THR A 20 8.79 5.50 -4.69
C THR A 20 9.50 4.43 -3.87
N TYR A 21 8.72 3.70 -3.09
CA TYR A 21 9.16 2.63 -2.21
C TYR A 21 8.83 1.29 -2.87
N ILE A 22 9.86 0.64 -3.42
CA ILE A 22 9.70 -0.67 -4.07
C ILE A 22 9.60 -1.75 -3.00
N VAL A 23 8.53 -2.53 -3.04
CA VAL A 23 8.30 -3.65 -2.14
C VAL A 23 8.25 -4.94 -2.95
N THR A 24 8.93 -5.97 -2.44
CA THR A 24 9.01 -7.30 -3.06
C THR A 24 8.26 -8.38 -2.27
N ASP A 25 7.63 -7.98 -1.17
CA ASP A 25 6.85 -8.83 -0.29
C ASP A 25 5.80 -7.98 0.45
N THR A 26 4.97 -8.63 1.26
CA THR A 26 3.91 -7.98 2.04
C THR A 26 4.47 -6.97 3.04
N VAL A 27 3.90 -5.77 3.04
CA VAL A 27 4.05 -4.75 4.08
C VAL A 27 2.89 -4.86 5.06
N GLN A 28 3.20 -5.09 6.33
CA GLN A 28 2.19 -5.18 7.38
C GLN A 28 1.97 -3.81 8.04
N ILE A 29 0.73 -3.35 8.07
CA ILE A 29 0.27 -2.22 8.89
C ILE A 29 -0.47 -2.81 10.08
N LEU A 30 -0.08 -2.43 11.30
CA LEU A 30 -0.67 -2.91 12.54
C LEU A 30 -1.83 -2.02 12.99
N SER A 31 -2.73 -2.56 13.81
CA SER A 31 -4.03 -1.99 14.23
C SER A 31 -3.96 -0.74 15.11
N VAL A 32 -2.74 -0.23 15.38
CA VAL A 32 -2.48 0.99 16.15
C VAL A 32 -1.40 1.82 15.43
N ALA A 33 -1.72 2.24 14.20
CA ALA A 33 -0.77 2.95 13.35
C ALA A 33 -1.41 4.13 12.61
N LYS A 34 -0.64 5.22 12.45
CA LYS A 34 -0.90 6.24 11.43
C LYS A 34 0.19 6.19 10.39
N ALA A 35 -0.16 6.23 9.12
CA ALA A 35 0.78 6.31 8.01
C ALA A 35 0.43 7.52 7.14
N VAL A 36 1.36 8.44 6.98
CA VAL A 36 1.16 9.69 6.24
C VAL A 36 2.26 9.84 5.21
N GLY A 37 1.88 10.04 3.95
CA GLY A 37 2.79 10.37 2.87
C GLY A 37 2.98 11.88 2.69
N GLU A 38 4.10 12.25 2.10
CA GLU A 38 4.32 13.56 1.52
C GLU A 38 4.04 13.46 0.01
N CYS A 39 3.15 14.31 -0.51
CA CYS A 39 2.84 14.44 -1.93
C CYS A 39 2.53 13.11 -2.68
N CYS A 40 1.63 12.27 -2.14
CA CYS A 40 1.28 10.97 -2.74
C CYS A 40 2.48 10.01 -2.85
N SER A 41 3.16 9.79 -1.71
CA SER A 41 4.27 8.84 -1.61
C SER A 41 3.85 7.44 -2.08
N GLN A 42 4.68 6.80 -2.90
CA GLN A 42 4.26 5.63 -3.68
C GLN A 42 4.76 4.32 -3.08
N ILE A 43 3.87 3.36 -2.82
CA ILE A 43 4.22 1.97 -2.56
C ILE A 43 4.07 1.20 -3.86
N LEU A 44 5.20 0.73 -4.40
CA LEU A 44 5.28 0.09 -5.71
C LEU A 44 5.62 -1.40 -5.55
N ALA A 45 4.64 -2.25 -5.85
CA ALA A 45 4.84 -3.70 -5.83
C ALA A 45 5.65 -4.17 -7.04
N SER A 46 6.65 -5.02 -6.82
CA SER A 46 7.43 -5.64 -7.89
C SER A 46 8.03 -6.98 -7.46
N GLY A 47 8.38 -7.84 -8.41
CA GLY A 47 9.04 -9.11 -8.14
C GLY A 47 8.13 -10.34 -8.21
N ASP A 48 8.74 -11.51 -8.03
CA ASP A 48 8.12 -12.80 -8.39
C ASP A 48 6.91 -13.18 -7.54
N LYS A 49 6.87 -12.74 -6.27
CA LYS A 49 5.75 -13.02 -5.36
C LYS A 49 4.41 -12.50 -5.86
N PHE A 50 4.42 -11.47 -6.70
CA PHE A 50 3.22 -10.81 -7.19
C PHE A 50 2.82 -11.24 -8.62
N LYS A 51 3.48 -12.23 -9.22
CA LYS A 51 3.27 -12.59 -10.63
C LYS A 51 2.11 -13.54 -10.88
N ASP A 52 1.78 -14.41 -9.93
CA ASP A 52 0.83 -15.51 -10.14
C ASP A 52 -0.61 -15.14 -9.77
N MET A 53 -1.47 -14.96 -10.77
CA MET A 53 -2.90 -14.67 -10.56
C MET A 53 -3.67 -15.83 -9.90
N LYS A 54 -3.17 -17.07 -9.97
CA LYS A 54 -3.82 -18.22 -9.31
C LYS A 54 -3.41 -18.35 -7.86
N ASN A 55 -2.34 -17.69 -7.46
CA ASN A 55 -1.81 -17.66 -6.11
C ASN A 55 -1.48 -16.21 -5.73
N SER A 56 -2.55 -15.41 -5.59
CA SER A 56 -2.44 -13.99 -5.31
C SER A 56 -1.68 -13.73 -4.01
N HIS A 57 -0.91 -12.65 -3.98
CA HIS A 57 -0.07 -12.24 -2.84
C HIS A 57 -0.34 -10.78 -2.48
N VAL A 58 -0.47 -10.52 -1.19
CA VAL A 58 -0.84 -9.20 -0.67
C VAL A 58 0.38 -8.28 -0.62
N VAL A 59 0.23 -7.07 -1.16
CA VAL A 59 1.28 -6.03 -1.14
C VAL A 59 1.24 -5.28 0.19
N VAL A 60 0.08 -4.73 0.56
CA VAL A 60 -0.11 -4.08 1.85
C VAL A 60 -1.25 -4.76 2.59
N ARG A 61 -0.96 -5.26 3.78
CA ARG A 61 -1.94 -5.89 4.65
C ARG A 61 -2.21 -4.99 5.85
N VAL A 62 -3.45 -4.53 5.99
CA VAL A 62 -3.92 -3.77 7.16
C VAL A 62 -4.49 -4.77 8.15
N ASP A 63 -3.64 -5.10 9.12
CA ASP A 63 -3.80 -6.13 10.14
C ASP A 63 -3.79 -7.58 9.63
N SER A 64 -3.38 -8.50 10.50
CA SER A 64 -3.28 -9.92 10.21
C SER A 64 -4.64 -10.56 9.91
N ASP A 65 -4.60 -11.73 9.25
CA ASP A 65 -5.78 -12.52 8.95
C ASP A 65 -6.54 -12.86 10.25
N GLY A 66 -7.79 -12.44 10.34
CA GLY A 66 -8.61 -12.52 11.56
C GLY A 66 -8.98 -11.16 12.14
N GLY A 67 -8.20 -10.11 11.84
CA GLY A 67 -8.50 -8.70 12.08
C GLY A 67 -8.67 -8.29 13.54
N GLU A 68 -7.90 -7.31 14.03
CA GLU A 68 -8.17 -6.70 15.34
C GLU A 68 -9.12 -5.51 15.22
N THR A 69 -9.78 -5.19 16.33
CA THR A 69 -10.51 -3.92 16.46
C THR A 69 -9.56 -2.84 16.96
N GLY A 70 -9.43 -1.74 16.21
CA GLY A 70 -8.47 -0.70 16.56
C GLY A 70 -8.64 0.61 15.81
N THR A 71 -7.54 1.35 15.71
CA THR A 71 -7.47 2.66 15.10
C THR A 71 -6.31 2.70 14.12
N VAL A 72 -6.62 2.89 12.83
CA VAL A 72 -5.62 3.04 11.77
C VAL A 72 -6.02 4.19 10.86
N GLU A 73 -5.04 5.01 10.52
CA GLU A 73 -5.23 6.12 9.60
C GLU A 73 -4.11 6.12 8.56
N ILE A 74 -4.48 6.00 7.29
CA ILE A 74 -3.55 6.02 6.16
C ILE A 74 -3.89 7.20 5.27
N GLN A 75 -2.90 8.05 4.98
CA GLN A 75 -3.11 9.32 4.27
C GLN A 75 -2.02 9.60 3.24
N ASP A 76 -2.40 10.26 2.15
CA ASP A 76 -1.47 10.81 1.15
C ASP A 76 -0.53 9.76 0.53
N LEU A 77 -1.04 8.56 0.27
CA LEU A 77 -0.30 7.47 -0.35
C LEU A 77 -0.90 7.06 -1.70
N LEU A 78 -0.01 6.55 -2.56
CA LEU A 78 -0.37 5.94 -3.83
C LEU A 78 0.12 4.49 -3.87
N PHE A 79 -0.79 3.55 -4.05
CA PHE A 79 -0.46 2.13 -4.24
C PHE A 79 -0.37 1.83 -5.75
N THR A 80 0.73 1.23 -6.17
CA THR A 80 1.02 0.95 -7.58
C THR A 80 1.83 -0.31 -7.77
N VAL A 81 2.10 -0.65 -9.03
CA VAL A 81 2.85 -1.85 -9.44
C VAL A 81 3.88 -1.50 -10.50
N ARG A 82 4.89 -2.37 -10.64
CA ARG A 82 5.85 -2.33 -11.75
C ARG A 82 5.85 -3.66 -12.49
N GLY A 83 5.61 -3.58 -13.80
CA GLY A 83 5.63 -4.71 -14.71
C GLY A 83 4.47 -5.68 -14.49
N ALA A 84 4.67 -6.94 -14.91
CA ALA A 84 3.65 -7.97 -14.82
C ALA A 84 3.46 -8.49 -13.38
N THR A 85 2.52 -7.91 -12.65
CA THR A 85 2.17 -8.29 -11.26
C THR A 85 0.72 -8.79 -11.17
N ALA A 86 0.37 -9.79 -11.97
CA ALA A 86 -1.01 -10.27 -12.10
C ALA A 86 -1.60 -10.91 -10.82
N GLY A 87 -0.76 -11.28 -9.86
CA GLY A 87 -1.15 -11.81 -8.55
C GLY A 87 -1.16 -10.76 -7.43
N ALA A 88 -0.88 -9.48 -7.70
CA ALA A 88 -0.83 -8.47 -6.66
C ALA A 88 -2.23 -8.12 -6.12
N VAL A 89 -2.43 -8.28 -4.81
CA VAL A 89 -3.51 -7.61 -4.07
C VAL A 89 -2.92 -6.36 -3.42
N LEU A 90 -3.20 -5.17 -3.99
CA LEU A 90 -2.53 -3.93 -3.57
C LEU A 90 -2.76 -3.59 -2.09
N VAL A 91 -4.00 -3.71 -1.63
CA VAL A 91 -4.36 -3.54 -0.22
C VAL A 91 -5.36 -4.62 0.17
N GLU A 92 -5.06 -5.33 1.25
CA GLU A 92 -6.00 -6.20 1.96
C GLU A 92 -6.33 -5.54 3.30
N TRP A 93 -7.61 -5.26 3.53
CA TRP A 93 -8.09 -4.58 4.73
C TRP A 93 -8.83 -5.57 5.62
N ASN A 94 -8.17 -6.02 6.69
CA ASN A 94 -8.70 -7.04 7.59
C ASN A 94 -9.24 -6.48 8.91
N MET A 95 -8.81 -5.28 9.30
CA MET A 95 -9.14 -4.74 10.62
C MET A 95 -10.58 -4.24 10.77
N HIS A 96 -11.05 -4.22 12.02
CA HIS A 96 -12.30 -3.60 12.43
C HIS A 96 -12.07 -2.23 13.07
N SER A 97 -12.98 -1.29 12.80
CA SER A 97 -12.89 0.06 13.36
C SER A 97 -13.42 0.11 14.80
N SER A 98 -12.66 0.71 15.72
CA SER A 98 -13.07 0.90 17.12
C SER A 98 -14.24 1.88 17.29
N SER A 99 -14.38 2.83 16.37
CA SER A 99 -15.50 3.78 16.28
C SER A 99 -15.58 4.34 14.85
N PRO A 100 -16.71 4.91 14.41
CA PRO A 100 -16.83 5.44 13.04
C PRO A 100 -15.68 6.39 12.67
N GLY A 101 -14.91 6.03 11.63
CA GLY A 101 -13.78 6.82 11.14
C GLY A 101 -12.44 6.55 11.85
N ALA A 102 -12.39 5.71 12.89
CA ALA A 102 -11.12 5.37 13.57
C ALA A 102 -10.20 4.48 12.72
N ALA A 103 -10.75 3.76 11.75
CA ALA A 103 -10.01 2.91 10.83
C ALA A 103 -10.39 3.31 9.40
N ALA A 104 -9.54 4.10 8.75
CA ALA A 104 -9.86 4.69 7.44
C ALA A 104 -8.63 5.12 6.63
N MET A 105 -8.93 5.43 5.37
CA MET A 105 -8.01 5.88 4.33
C MET A 105 -8.48 7.23 3.78
N TRP A 106 -7.60 8.22 3.69
CA TRP A 106 -7.90 9.54 3.12
C TRP A 106 -6.85 9.95 2.10
N ASP A 107 -7.27 10.55 0.99
CA ASP A 107 -6.36 10.89 -0.12
C ASP A 107 -5.45 9.71 -0.55
N ILE A 108 -6.09 8.55 -0.72
CA ILE A 108 -5.45 7.32 -1.15
C ILE A 108 -5.82 7.03 -2.60
N HIS A 109 -4.79 6.73 -3.40
CA HIS A 109 -4.96 6.43 -4.82
C HIS A 109 -4.41 5.05 -5.17
N PHE A 110 -5.14 4.33 -5.99
CA PHE A 110 -4.67 3.11 -6.63
C PHE A 110 -4.41 3.43 -8.10
N ARG A 111 -3.15 3.35 -8.53
CA ARG A 111 -2.77 3.60 -9.93
C ARG A 111 -2.02 2.40 -10.46
N VAL A 112 -2.63 1.67 -11.39
CA VAL A 112 -2.03 0.49 -12.02
C VAL A 112 -1.56 0.86 -13.41
N GLY A 113 -0.24 0.97 -13.59
CA GLY A 113 0.40 1.32 -14.86
C GLY A 113 0.23 2.79 -15.28
N GLY A 114 0.65 3.10 -16.51
CA GLY A 114 0.48 4.42 -17.13
C GLY A 114 1.37 5.54 -16.56
N ALA A 115 2.27 5.24 -15.63
CA ALA A 115 3.17 6.21 -15.00
C ALA A 115 4.64 5.89 -15.29
N VAL A 116 5.51 6.90 -15.19
CA VAL A 116 6.96 6.67 -15.31
C VAL A 116 7.43 5.71 -14.22
N GLY A 117 8.22 4.71 -14.59
CA GLY A 117 8.75 3.70 -13.67
C GLY A 117 7.80 2.52 -13.39
N SER A 118 6.62 2.48 -14.02
CA SER A 118 5.68 1.35 -13.89
C SER A 118 5.95 0.20 -14.86
N GLU A 119 6.77 0.37 -15.90
CA GLU A 119 6.99 -0.64 -16.98
C GLU A 119 5.66 -1.13 -17.59
N LEU A 120 4.69 -0.22 -17.64
CA LEU A 120 3.33 -0.44 -18.15
C LEU A 120 2.87 0.84 -18.87
N GLN A 121 3.80 1.47 -19.59
CA GLN A 121 3.55 2.67 -20.39
C GLN A 121 3.16 2.26 -21.82
N LYS A 122 2.84 3.24 -22.68
CA LYS A 122 2.46 2.97 -24.08
C LYS A 122 3.47 2.08 -24.83
N GLY A 123 4.77 2.23 -24.53
CA GLY A 123 5.82 1.40 -25.13
C GLY A 123 5.78 -0.06 -24.67
N ASP A 124 5.37 -0.31 -23.44
CA ASP A 124 5.29 -1.65 -22.84
C ASP A 124 3.94 -2.33 -23.15
N CYS A 125 2.88 -1.53 -23.28
CA CYS A 125 1.49 -1.98 -23.44
C CYS A 125 0.79 -1.21 -24.59
N PRO A 126 1.16 -1.45 -25.86
CA PRO A 126 0.51 -0.78 -26.99
C PRO A 126 -0.94 -1.26 -27.16
N THR A 127 -1.83 -0.37 -27.60
CA THR A 127 -3.17 -0.76 -28.05
C THR A 127 -3.04 -1.64 -29.29
N ALA A 128 -3.76 -2.76 -29.36
CA ALA A 128 -3.84 -3.54 -30.58
C ALA A 128 -4.34 -2.64 -31.73
N SER A 129 -3.54 -2.52 -32.78
CA SER A 129 -3.84 -1.76 -34.00
C SER A 129 -4.78 -2.51 -34.92
#